data_AF-A0A3A6RCG9-F1
#
_entry.id   AF-A0A3A6RCG9-F1
#
_cell.length_a   1.000
_cell.length_b   1.000
_cell.length_c   1.000
_cell.angle_alpha   90.00
_cell.angle_beta   90.00
_cell.angle_gamma   90.00
#
_symmetry.space_group_name_H-M   'P 1'
#
loop_
_entity.id
_entity.type
_entity.pdbx_description
1 polymer ?
#
loop_
_entity_poly.entity_id
_entity_poly.type
_entity_poly.pdbx_seq_one_letter_code
_entity_poly.pdbx_strand_id
1 'polypeptide(L)'
;MARTGINKADVLLARQTLIARGENPSIDAVRIEMGNTGSKTTIHRLMRELDTTEGQVPPGLIDEELNSMVTRLSNRLRAQAQEQIGEAQNRLDAQKQELQDALRNTQRQLADLVDRHAAQTTKLGLQTATLLSTQKELQVEQKENARLAQAVKDSGSRLQDKDEQIRSLKEQHLQAHTQSALLQERLQNAQNETTRLQERLTEREQQSRVLELILMKTEVALENLRGTRTETDTPPEG
;
A
#
# COMPACT_ATOMS: atom_id res chain seq x y z
N MET A 1 -43.64 -60.21 -120.05
CA MET A 1 -43.15 -59.02 -119.30
C MET A 1 -44.21 -58.66 -118.27
N ALA A 2 -44.05 -59.14 -117.02
CA ALA A 2 -45.00 -58.91 -115.94
C ALA A 2 -44.81 -57.51 -115.36
N ARG A 3 -45.84 -56.67 -115.44
CA ARG A 3 -45.91 -55.40 -114.72
C ARG A 3 -46.33 -55.69 -113.29
N THR A 4 -45.36 -55.99 -112.43
CA THR A 4 -45.59 -56.08 -110.98
C THR A 4 -45.55 -54.67 -110.40
N GLY A 5 -46.69 -54.19 -109.88
CA GLY A 5 -46.76 -52.91 -109.19
C GLY A 5 -45.96 -52.96 -107.88
N ILE A 6 -45.30 -51.85 -107.53
CA ILE A 6 -44.53 -51.69 -106.29
C ILE A 6 -45.50 -51.46 -105.14
N ASN A 7 -45.30 -52.12 -104.00
CA ASN A 7 -46.14 -51.93 -102.81
C ASN A 7 -45.51 -50.97 -101.80
N LYS A 8 -46.33 -50.23 -101.05
CA LYS A 8 -45.90 -49.28 -100.01
C LYS A 8 -45.17 -49.98 -98.86
N ALA A 9 -45.53 -51.23 -98.56
CA ALA A 9 -44.90 -52.05 -97.53
C ALA A 9 -43.44 -52.41 -97.87
N ASP A 10 -43.13 -52.67 -99.14
CA ASP A 10 -41.77 -53.02 -99.57
C ASP A 10 -40.82 -51.82 -99.48
N VAL A 11 -41.33 -50.63 -99.83
CA VAL A 11 -40.61 -49.35 -99.67
C VAL A 11 -40.35 -49.04 -98.19
N LEU A 12 -41.31 -49.36 -97.31
CA LEU A 12 -41.16 -49.23 -95.86
C LEU A 12 -40.08 -50.15 -95.29
N LEU A 13 -40.11 -51.42 -95.68
CA LEU A 13 -39.13 -52.41 -95.21
C LEU A 13 -37.72 -52.04 -95.63
N ALA A 14 -37.53 -51.66 -96.90
CA ALA A 14 -36.24 -51.22 -97.44
C ALA A 14 -35.73 -49.93 -96.76
N ARG A 15 -36.63 -49.00 -96.40
CA ARG A 15 -36.26 -47.80 -95.64
C ARG A 15 -35.82 -48.15 -94.21
N GLN A 16 -36.54 -49.04 -93.52
CA GLN A 16 -36.21 -49.45 -92.16
C GLN A 16 -34.89 -50.25 -92.09
N THR A 17 -34.61 -51.10 -93.08
CA THR A 17 -33.32 -51.81 -93.14
C THR A 17 -32.15 -50.86 -93.33
N LEU A 18 -32.29 -49.82 -94.16
CA LEU A 18 -31.24 -48.79 -94.33
C LEU A 18 -31.02 -47.98 -93.05
N ILE A 19 -32.09 -47.57 -92.36
CA ILE A 19 -32.00 -46.86 -91.08
C ILE A 19 -31.36 -47.75 -90.00
N ALA A 20 -31.73 -49.04 -89.94
CA ALA A 20 -31.13 -49.99 -89.01
C ALA A 20 -29.64 -50.25 -89.27
N ARG A 21 -29.20 -50.10 -90.53
CA ARG A 21 -27.78 -50.12 -90.93
C ARG A 21 -27.06 -48.78 -90.70
N GLY A 22 -27.77 -47.72 -90.28
CA GLY A 22 -27.22 -46.39 -90.05
C GLY A 22 -26.96 -45.59 -91.34
N GLU A 23 -27.52 -46.01 -92.47
CA GLU A 23 -27.40 -45.33 -93.75
C GLU A 23 -28.59 -44.38 -93.99
N ASN A 24 -28.33 -43.23 -94.63
CA ASN A 24 -29.39 -42.27 -94.94
C ASN A 24 -30.31 -42.84 -96.04
N PRO A 25 -31.63 -42.98 -95.80
CA PRO A 25 -32.56 -43.56 -96.76
C PRO A 25 -32.84 -42.56 -97.91
N SER A 26 -31.98 -42.57 -98.93
CA SER A 26 -32.21 -41.85 -100.18
C SER A 26 -33.06 -42.67 -101.15
N ILE A 27 -33.74 -42.01 -102.10
CA ILE A 27 -34.59 -42.65 -103.11
C ILE A 27 -33.82 -43.75 -103.86
N ASP A 28 -32.54 -43.48 -104.15
CA ASP A 28 -31.68 -44.42 -104.88
C ASP A 28 -31.21 -45.57 -103.98
N ALA A 29 -30.91 -45.32 -102.70
CA ALA A 29 -30.56 -46.36 -101.74
C ALA A 29 -31.74 -47.34 -101.51
N VAL A 30 -32.95 -46.80 -101.33
CA VAL A 30 -34.17 -47.62 -101.17
C VAL A 30 -34.46 -48.43 -102.43
N ARG A 31 -34.23 -47.85 -103.61
CA ARG A 31 -34.41 -48.55 -104.89
C ARG A 31 -33.39 -49.69 -105.08
N ILE A 32 -32.15 -49.48 -104.65
CA ILE A 32 -31.09 -50.51 -104.69
C ILE A 32 -31.46 -51.66 -103.74
N GLU A 33 -31.87 -51.35 -102.51
CA GLU A 33 -32.27 -52.34 -101.50
C GLU A 33 -33.49 -53.16 -101.94
N MET A 34 -34.40 -52.56 -102.72
CA MET A 34 -35.56 -53.25 -103.34
C MET A 34 -35.22 -54.00 -104.65
N GLY A 35 -33.94 -54.12 -105.02
CA GLY A 35 -33.51 -54.86 -106.21
C GLY A 35 -33.73 -54.12 -107.54
N ASN A 36 -33.56 -52.80 -107.57
CA ASN A 36 -33.78 -51.92 -108.72
C ASN A 36 -35.21 -51.94 -109.29
N THR A 37 -36.17 -52.38 -108.48
CA THR A 37 -37.58 -52.43 -108.86
C THR A 37 -38.25 -51.09 -108.62
N GLY A 38 -39.06 -50.67 -109.59
CA GLY A 38 -39.84 -49.44 -109.53
C GLY A 38 -39.18 -48.17 -110.05
N SER A 39 -40.01 -47.16 -110.37
CA SER A 39 -39.53 -45.85 -110.84
C SER A 39 -39.17 -44.95 -109.66
N LYS A 40 -38.08 -44.18 -109.81
CA LYS A 40 -37.64 -43.19 -108.80
C LYS A 40 -38.79 -42.26 -108.36
N THR A 41 -39.68 -41.89 -109.28
CA THR A 41 -40.86 -41.05 -109.02
C THR A 41 -41.90 -41.72 -108.12
N THR A 42 -42.13 -43.03 -108.30
CA THR A 42 -43.09 -43.78 -107.47
C THR A 42 -42.55 -44.03 -106.07
N ILE A 43 -41.26 -44.37 -105.97
CA ILE A 43 -40.56 -44.54 -104.68
C ILE A 43 -40.53 -43.22 -103.91
N HIS A 44 -40.23 -42.10 -104.59
CA HIS A 44 -40.25 -40.78 -103.97
C HIS A 44 -41.63 -40.39 -103.44
N ARG A 45 -42.70 -40.67 -104.21
CA ARG A 45 -44.07 -40.42 -103.76
C ARG A 45 -44.40 -41.26 -102.52
N LEU A 46 -44.11 -42.56 -102.56
CA LEU A 46 -44.38 -43.46 -101.44
C LEU A 46 -43.54 -43.09 -100.20
N MET A 47 -42.26 -42.73 -100.35
CA MET A 47 -41.43 -42.23 -99.25
C MET A 47 -41.99 -40.96 -98.62
N ARG A 48 -42.41 -39.98 -99.44
CA ARG A 48 -43.03 -38.75 -98.94
C ARG A 48 -44.35 -39.02 -98.20
N GLU A 49 -45.11 -40.00 -98.67
CA GLU A 49 -46.32 -40.47 -97.97
C GLU A 49 -46.00 -41.18 -96.64
N LEU A 50 -44.82 -41.77 -96.47
CA LEU A 50 -44.38 -42.38 -95.21
C LEU A 50 -43.87 -41.32 -94.24
N ASP A 51 -43.12 -40.34 -94.73
CA ASP A 51 -42.63 -39.22 -93.92
C ASP A 51 -43.76 -38.35 -93.37
N THR A 52 -44.84 -38.19 -94.15
CA THR A 52 -46.06 -37.49 -93.70
C THR A 52 -46.87 -38.29 -92.69
N THR A 53 -46.73 -39.62 -92.64
CA THR A 53 -47.43 -40.48 -91.66
C THR A 53 -46.63 -40.61 -90.35
N GLU A 54 -45.29 -40.54 -90.41
CA GLU A 54 -44.40 -40.62 -89.24
C GLU A 54 -44.18 -39.27 -88.53
N GLY A 55 -44.51 -38.15 -89.16
CA GLY A 55 -44.39 -36.79 -88.60
C GLY A 55 -45.39 -36.42 -87.48
N GLN A 56 -46.13 -37.39 -86.91
CA GLN A 56 -47.13 -37.15 -85.86
C GLN A 56 -46.82 -37.90 -84.55
N VAL A 57 -45.56 -37.95 -84.13
CA VAL A 57 -45.22 -38.22 -82.73
C VAL A 57 -44.77 -36.90 -82.10
N PRO A 58 -45.53 -36.30 -81.17
CA PRO A 58 -45.14 -35.04 -80.55
C PRO A 58 -43.92 -35.26 -79.62
N PRO A 59 -42.79 -34.58 -79.85
CA PRO A 59 -41.67 -34.56 -78.91
C PRO A 59 -42.03 -33.55 -77.81
N GLY A 60 -42.35 -34.02 -76.60
CA GLY A 60 -42.66 -33.09 -75.51
C GLY A 60 -43.03 -33.72 -74.17
N LEU A 61 -43.67 -34.89 -74.14
CA LEU A 61 -44.14 -35.45 -72.86
C LEU A 61 -43.01 -35.95 -71.94
N ILE A 62 -41.99 -36.62 -72.47
CA ILE A 62 -40.88 -37.14 -71.66
C ILE A 62 -39.98 -36.01 -71.14
N ASP A 63 -39.79 -34.97 -71.96
CA ASP A 63 -38.95 -33.81 -71.64
C ASP A 63 -39.63 -32.89 -70.60
N GLU A 64 -40.95 -32.73 -70.69
CA GLU A 64 -41.75 -31.99 -69.70
C GLU A 64 -41.78 -32.71 -68.34
N GLU A 65 -41.93 -34.04 -68.35
CA GLU A 65 -41.98 -34.84 -67.12
C GLU A 65 -40.62 -34.84 -66.39
N LEU A 66 -39.51 -35.01 -67.13
CA LEU A 66 -38.15 -34.89 -66.61
C LEU A 66 -37.86 -33.48 -66.08
N ASN A 67 -38.23 -32.44 -66.82
CA ASN A 67 -38.09 -31.05 -66.36
C ASN A 67 -38.88 -30.80 -65.07
N SER A 68 -40.09 -31.37 -64.93
CA SER A 68 -40.88 -31.26 -63.72
C SER A 68 -40.20 -31.94 -62.51
N MET A 69 -39.57 -33.11 -62.71
CA MET A 69 -38.84 -33.81 -61.65
C MET A 69 -37.57 -33.06 -61.23
N VAL A 70 -36.79 -32.56 -62.19
CA VAL A 70 -35.61 -31.73 -61.93
C VAL A 70 -36.00 -30.43 -61.21
N THR A 71 -37.13 -29.82 -61.58
CA THR A 71 -37.64 -28.62 -60.91
C THR A 71 -38.04 -28.91 -59.47
N ARG A 72 -38.73 -30.03 -59.20
CA ARG A 72 -39.06 -30.44 -57.82
C ARG A 72 -37.80 -30.76 -57.00
N LEU A 73 -36.83 -31.45 -57.59
CA LEU A 73 -35.58 -31.79 -56.92
C LEU A 73 -34.76 -30.54 -56.59
N SER A 74 -34.63 -29.62 -57.54
CA SER A 74 -33.92 -28.35 -57.33
C SER A 74 -34.60 -27.48 -56.28
N ASN A 75 -35.94 -27.42 -56.26
CA ASN A 75 -36.69 -26.71 -55.22
C ASN A 75 -36.51 -27.36 -53.85
N ARG A 76 -36.52 -28.69 -53.76
CA ARG A 76 -36.28 -29.41 -52.50
C ARG A 76 -34.84 -29.22 -52.00
N LEU A 77 -33.85 -29.24 -52.90
CA LEU A 77 -32.45 -28.98 -52.57
C LEU A 77 -32.25 -27.54 -52.10
N ARG A 78 -32.89 -26.56 -52.75
CA ARG A 78 -32.87 -25.16 -52.31
C ARG A 78 -33.48 -24.98 -50.93
N ALA A 79 -34.62 -25.62 -50.66
CA ALA A 79 -35.26 -25.57 -49.35
C ALA A 79 -34.37 -26.16 -48.26
N GLN A 80 -33.75 -27.33 -48.49
CA GLN A 80 -32.81 -27.94 -47.56
C GLN A 80 -31.55 -27.08 -47.34
N ALA A 81 -31.00 -26.47 -48.40
CA ALA A 81 -29.88 -25.56 -48.27
C ALA A 81 -30.25 -24.30 -47.46
N GLN A 82 -31.44 -23.74 -47.69
CA GLN A 82 -31.94 -22.59 -46.92
C GLN A 82 -32.18 -22.93 -45.45
N GLU A 83 -32.68 -24.12 -45.15
CA GLU A 83 -32.83 -24.62 -43.78
C GLU A 83 -31.48 -24.75 -43.08
N GLN A 84 -30.49 -25.38 -43.73
CA GLN A 84 -29.13 -25.48 -43.19
C GLN A 84 -28.45 -24.12 -42.98
N ILE A 85 -28.65 -23.19 -43.92
CA ILE A 85 -28.16 -21.81 -43.77
C ILE A 85 -28.84 -21.12 -42.59
N GLY A 86 -30.16 -21.27 -42.44
CA GLY A 86 -30.91 -20.73 -41.31
C GLY A 86 -30.43 -21.29 -39.97
N GLU A 87 -30.21 -22.60 -39.87
CA GLU A 87 -29.63 -23.21 -38.68
C GLU A 87 -28.23 -22.69 -38.37
N ALA A 88 -27.36 -22.56 -39.39
CA ALA A 88 -26.01 -22.04 -39.22
C ALA A 88 -26.01 -20.57 -38.78
N GLN A 89 -26.91 -19.75 -39.33
CA GLN A 89 -27.11 -18.36 -38.93
C GLN A 89 -27.60 -18.26 -37.49
N ASN A 90 -28.61 -19.05 -37.10
CA ASN A 90 -29.12 -19.08 -35.73
C ASN A 90 -28.02 -19.51 -34.72
N ARG A 91 -27.20 -20.50 -35.07
CA ARG A 91 -26.05 -20.91 -34.23
C ARG A 91 -25.02 -19.80 -34.10
N LEU A 92 -24.68 -19.11 -35.19
CA LEU A 92 -23.74 -17.99 -35.16
C LEU A 92 -24.28 -16.82 -34.34
N ASP A 93 -25.56 -16.50 -34.46
CA ASP A 93 -26.17 -15.41 -33.72
C ASP A 93 -26.28 -15.74 -32.22
N ALA A 94 -26.58 -17.00 -31.86
CA ALA A 94 -26.50 -17.46 -30.47
C ALA A 94 -25.07 -17.32 -29.91
N GLN A 95 -24.05 -17.78 -30.64
CA GLN A 95 -22.66 -17.64 -30.22
C GLN A 95 -22.23 -16.17 -30.07
N LYS A 96 -22.67 -15.29 -30.97
CA LYS A 96 -22.40 -13.84 -30.86
C LYS A 96 -23.05 -13.26 -29.62
N GLN A 97 -24.28 -13.63 -29.29
CA GLN A 97 -24.96 -13.16 -28.08
C GLN A 97 -24.23 -13.65 -26.83
N GLU A 98 -23.85 -14.94 -26.76
CA GLU A 98 -23.07 -15.49 -25.65
C GLU A 98 -21.73 -14.75 -25.47
N LEU A 99 -21.00 -14.50 -26.55
CA LEU A 99 -19.75 -13.74 -26.51
C LEU A 99 -19.97 -12.29 -26.10
N GLN A 100 -21.05 -11.64 -26.55
CA GLN A 100 -21.38 -10.27 -26.15
C GLN A 100 -21.75 -10.18 -24.67
N ASP A 101 -22.48 -11.17 -24.14
CA ASP A 101 -22.83 -11.23 -22.73
C ASP A 101 -21.61 -11.53 -21.86
N ALA A 102 -20.73 -12.43 -22.30
CA ALA A 102 -19.44 -12.68 -21.65
C ALA A 102 -18.56 -11.41 -21.64
N LEU A 103 -18.50 -10.67 -22.76
CA LEU A 103 -17.79 -9.39 -22.84
C LEU A 103 -18.37 -8.35 -21.88
N ARG A 104 -19.71 -8.22 -21.82
CA ARG A 104 -20.37 -7.30 -20.89
C ARG A 104 -20.10 -7.66 -19.43
N ASN A 105 -20.11 -8.96 -19.12
CA ASN A 105 -19.83 -9.43 -17.76
C ASN A 105 -18.37 -9.16 -17.36
N THR A 106 -17.41 -9.42 -18.25
CA THR A 106 -16.00 -9.11 -17.98
C THR A 106 -15.75 -7.60 -17.88
N GLN A 107 -16.40 -6.78 -18.69
CA GLN A 107 -16.35 -5.32 -18.58
C GLN A 107 -16.91 -4.81 -17.25
N ARG A 108 -18.03 -5.37 -16.77
CA ARG A 108 -18.57 -5.03 -15.43
C ARG A 108 -17.62 -5.44 -14.32
N GLN A 109 -17.05 -6.64 -14.37
CA GLN A 109 -16.06 -7.10 -13.39
C GLN A 109 -14.81 -6.20 -13.39
N LEU A 110 -14.36 -5.77 -14.57
CA LEU A 110 -13.22 -4.85 -14.69
C LEU A 110 -13.55 -3.50 -14.06
N ALA A 111 -14.73 -2.94 -14.33
CA ALA A 111 -15.18 -1.69 -13.71
C ALA A 111 -15.24 -1.80 -12.18
N ASP A 112 -15.84 -2.87 -11.65
CA ASP A 112 -15.89 -3.13 -10.20
C ASP A 112 -14.49 -3.24 -9.58
N LEU A 113 -13.55 -3.89 -10.27
CA LEU A 113 -12.17 -4.02 -9.81
C LEU A 113 -11.43 -2.68 -9.82
N VAL A 114 -11.65 -1.86 -10.85
CA VAL A 114 -11.08 -0.50 -10.94
C VAL A 114 -11.61 0.37 -9.80
N ASP A 115 -12.91 0.33 -9.53
CA ASP A 115 -13.53 1.09 -8.44
C ASP A 115 -13.01 0.64 -7.07
N ARG A 116 -12.89 -0.68 -6.85
CA ARG A 116 -12.29 -1.22 -5.62
C ARG A 116 -10.84 -0.81 -5.47
N HIS A 117 -10.07 -0.84 -6.55
CA HIS A 117 -8.66 -0.43 -6.52
C HIS A 117 -8.53 1.07 -6.22
N ALA A 118 -9.37 1.91 -6.81
CA ALA A 118 -9.42 3.34 -6.51
C ALA A 118 -9.80 3.60 -5.04
N ALA A 119 -10.81 2.91 -4.51
CA ALA A 119 -11.20 3.00 -3.10
C ALA A 119 -10.08 2.53 -2.15
N GLN A 120 -9.37 1.45 -2.49
CA GLN A 120 -8.23 0.99 -1.70
C GLN A 120 -7.04 1.98 -1.76
N THR A 121 -6.76 2.53 -2.93
CA THR A 121 -5.68 3.52 -3.12
C THR A 121 -5.95 4.78 -2.30
N THR A 122 -7.19 5.29 -2.31
CA THR A 122 -7.57 6.45 -1.47
C THR A 122 -7.48 6.13 0.01
N LYS A 123 -7.94 4.94 0.46
CA LYS A 123 -7.81 4.50 1.86
C LYS A 123 -6.35 4.40 2.30
N LEU A 124 -5.47 3.82 1.47
CA LEU A 124 -4.03 3.75 1.74
C LEU A 124 -3.42 5.14 1.80
N GLY A 125 -3.81 6.05 0.90
CA GLY A 125 -3.38 7.46 0.94
C GLY A 125 -3.75 8.15 2.26
N LEU A 126 -4.99 7.99 2.72
CA LEU A 126 -5.44 8.53 4.01
C LEU A 126 -4.67 7.93 5.18
N GLN A 127 -4.49 6.60 5.22
CA GLN A 127 -3.72 5.94 6.26
C GLN A 127 -2.26 6.43 6.29
N THR A 128 -1.65 6.59 5.13
CA THR A 128 -0.27 7.10 5.02
C THR A 128 -0.17 8.54 5.53
N ALA A 129 -1.13 9.39 5.21
CA ALA A 129 -1.19 10.76 5.72
C ALA A 129 -1.35 10.79 7.25
N THR A 130 -2.22 9.95 7.82
CA THR A 130 -2.39 9.85 9.29
C THR A 130 -1.14 9.32 9.98
N LEU A 131 -0.45 8.33 9.40
CA LEU A 131 0.81 7.82 9.91
C LEU A 131 1.90 8.89 9.89
N LEU A 132 2.00 9.68 8.82
CA LEU A 132 2.94 10.78 8.74
C LEU A 132 2.63 11.90 9.76
N SER A 133 1.35 12.21 10.01
CA SER A 133 0.97 13.18 11.05
C SER A 133 1.36 12.69 12.45
N THR A 134 0.95 11.47 12.79
CA THR A 134 1.24 10.87 14.10
C THR A 134 2.74 10.68 14.32
N GLN A 135 3.52 10.35 13.28
CA GLN A 135 4.97 10.29 13.37
C GLN A 135 5.60 11.67 13.64
N LYS A 136 5.08 12.74 13.02
CA LYS A 136 5.54 14.11 13.29
C LYS A 136 5.19 14.54 14.72
N GLU A 137 3.97 14.29 15.17
CA GLU A 137 3.54 14.55 16.54
C GLU A 137 4.43 13.81 17.54
N LEU A 138 4.68 12.53 17.32
CA LEU A 138 5.58 11.73 18.15
C LEU A 138 7.00 12.31 18.18
N GLN A 139 7.54 12.78 17.05
CA GLN A 139 8.85 13.42 17.01
C GLN A 139 8.91 14.72 17.82
N VAL A 140 7.83 15.52 17.81
CA VAL A 140 7.72 16.72 18.63
C VAL A 140 7.70 16.34 20.11
N GLU A 141 6.85 15.39 20.50
CA GLU A 141 6.76 14.90 21.88
C GLU A 141 8.08 14.28 22.37
N GLN A 142 8.81 13.58 21.51
CA GLN A 142 10.14 13.05 21.85
C GLN A 142 11.16 14.17 22.11
N LYS A 143 11.13 15.24 21.31
CA LYS A 143 12.01 16.41 21.52
C LYS A 143 11.66 17.15 22.80
N GLU A 144 10.37 17.35 23.07
CA GLU A 144 9.92 17.99 24.33
C GLU A 144 10.28 17.12 25.54
N ASN A 145 10.07 15.80 25.50
CA ASN A 145 10.50 14.90 26.56
C ASN A 145 12.02 14.95 26.79
N ALA A 146 12.82 14.95 25.72
CA ALA A 146 14.27 15.09 25.85
C ALA A 146 14.67 16.43 26.46
N ARG A 147 14.00 17.53 26.06
CA ARG A 147 14.21 18.86 26.63
C ARG A 147 13.85 18.92 28.11
N LEU A 148 12.71 18.35 28.50
CA LEU A 148 12.28 18.29 29.90
C LEU A 148 13.22 17.43 30.74
N ALA A 149 13.65 16.28 30.22
CA ALA A 149 14.61 15.41 30.91
C ALA A 149 15.95 16.14 31.15
N GLN A 150 16.43 16.91 30.17
CA GLN A 150 17.62 17.73 30.33
C GLN A 150 17.40 18.86 31.36
N ALA A 151 16.26 19.54 31.33
CA ALA A 151 15.93 20.59 32.30
C ALA A 151 15.85 20.06 33.74
N VAL A 152 15.32 18.85 33.93
CA VAL A 152 15.31 18.16 35.23
C VAL A 152 16.73 17.86 35.68
N LYS A 153 17.58 17.33 34.79
CA LYS A 153 18.99 17.06 35.10
C LYS A 153 19.76 18.33 35.49
N ASP A 154 19.59 19.40 34.73
CA ASP A 154 20.24 20.69 34.98
C ASP A 154 19.75 21.34 36.28
N SER A 155 18.46 21.20 36.60
CA SER A 155 17.91 21.66 37.87
C SER A 155 18.44 20.82 39.04
N GLY A 156 18.58 19.51 38.84
CA GLY A 156 19.17 18.58 39.80
C GLY A 156 20.62 18.91 40.14
N SER A 157 21.45 19.21 39.15
CA SER A 157 22.85 19.62 39.39
C SER A 157 22.93 20.97 40.11
N ARG A 158 22.10 21.95 39.72
CA ARG A 158 22.03 23.23 40.44
C ARG A 158 21.62 23.07 41.90
N LEU A 159 20.68 22.17 42.20
CA LEU A 159 20.28 21.87 43.58
C LEU A 159 21.44 21.24 44.36
N GLN A 160 22.17 20.30 43.76
CA GLN A 160 23.36 19.71 44.38
C GLN A 160 24.43 20.75 44.69
N ASP A 161 24.75 21.64 43.73
CA ASP A 161 25.72 22.72 43.94
C ASP A 161 25.29 23.65 45.09
N LYS A 162 23.99 23.95 45.19
CA LYS A 162 23.44 24.77 46.28
C LYS A 162 23.47 24.04 47.61
N ASP A 163 23.16 22.75 47.65
CA ASP A 163 23.26 21.94 48.85
C ASP A 163 24.71 21.86 49.36
N GLU A 164 25.68 21.72 48.46
CA GLU A 164 27.11 21.74 48.78
C GLU A 164 27.55 23.12 49.32
N GLN A 165 27.12 24.21 48.69
CA GLN A 165 27.36 25.57 49.19
C GLN A 165 26.76 25.77 50.59
N ILE A 166 25.53 25.31 50.82
CA ILE A 166 24.87 25.38 52.13
C ILE A 166 25.65 24.56 53.17
N ARG A 167 26.13 23.35 52.83
CA ARG A 167 26.94 22.53 53.73
C ARG A 167 28.25 23.23 54.09
N SER A 168 28.96 23.77 53.11
CA SER A 168 30.21 24.51 53.33
C SER A 168 29.99 25.74 54.22
N LEU A 169 28.94 26.52 53.98
CA LEU A 169 28.58 27.66 54.82
C LEU A 169 28.22 27.24 56.24
N LYS A 170 27.44 26.16 56.41
CA LYS A 170 27.13 25.62 57.74
C LYS A 170 28.38 25.20 58.49
N GLU A 171 29.33 24.58 57.82
CA GLU A 171 30.60 24.18 58.40
C GLU A 171 31.45 25.41 58.80
N GLN A 172 31.55 26.41 57.93
CA GLN A 172 32.21 27.69 58.24
C GLN A 172 31.55 28.40 59.42
N HIS A 173 30.22 28.43 59.49
CA HIS A 173 29.48 29.01 60.61
C HIS A 173 29.77 28.26 61.92
N LEU A 174 29.79 26.92 61.88
CA LEU A 174 30.14 26.11 63.05
C LEU A 174 31.58 26.41 63.51
N GLN A 175 32.54 26.47 62.57
CA GLN A 175 33.94 26.80 62.87
C GLN A 175 34.09 28.21 63.46
N ALA A 176 33.41 29.21 62.90
CA ALA A 176 33.41 30.56 63.45
C ALA A 176 32.80 30.61 64.85
N HIS A 177 31.73 29.84 65.09
CA HIS A 177 31.09 29.77 66.39
C HIS A 177 31.98 29.12 67.45
N THR A 178 32.65 27.99 67.13
CA THR A 178 33.59 27.34 68.05
C THR A 178 34.80 28.22 68.35
N GLN A 179 35.33 28.94 67.35
CA GLN A 179 36.41 29.91 67.56
C GLN A 179 35.95 31.05 68.49
N SER A 180 34.76 31.61 68.27
CA SER A 180 34.21 32.66 69.15
C SER A 180 34.02 32.16 70.58
N ALA A 181 33.53 30.94 70.77
CA ALA A 181 33.37 30.33 72.09
C ALA A 181 34.74 30.17 72.79
N LEU A 182 35.76 29.70 72.08
CA LEU A 182 37.12 29.57 72.61
C LEU A 182 37.72 30.94 72.99
N LEU A 183 37.51 31.96 72.16
CA LEU A 183 37.97 33.32 72.46
C LEU A 183 37.25 33.89 73.69
N GLN A 184 35.95 33.63 73.84
CA GLN A 184 35.18 34.05 75.00
C GLN A 184 35.65 33.36 76.28
N GLU A 185 35.96 32.05 76.22
CA GLU A 185 36.53 31.31 77.34
C GLU A 185 37.93 31.86 77.71
N ARG A 186 38.79 32.12 76.73
CA ARG A 186 40.11 32.73 76.96
C ARG A 186 39.99 34.12 77.60
N LEU A 187 39.04 34.93 77.14
CA LEU A 187 38.78 36.25 77.71
C LEU A 187 38.32 36.13 79.17
N GLN A 188 37.38 35.22 79.47
CA GLN A 188 36.93 34.96 80.83
C GLN A 188 38.08 34.50 81.73
N ASN A 189 38.94 33.59 81.24
CA ASN A 189 40.10 33.13 81.99
C ASN A 189 41.09 34.28 82.28
N ALA A 190 41.38 35.13 81.30
CA ALA A 190 42.23 36.30 81.50
C ALA A 190 41.60 37.32 82.48
N GLN A 191 40.29 37.52 82.45
CA GLN A 191 39.56 38.33 83.42
C GLN A 191 39.64 37.74 84.85
N ASN A 192 39.51 36.42 84.98
CA ASN A 192 39.65 35.73 86.25
C ASN A 192 41.10 35.79 86.79
N GLU A 193 42.11 35.73 85.91
CA GLU A 193 43.50 35.89 86.31
C GLU A 193 43.82 37.32 86.75
N THR A 194 43.36 38.32 86.00
CA THR A 194 43.56 39.73 86.36
C THR A 194 42.88 40.09 87.67
N THR A 195 41.65 39.62 87.91
CA THR A 195 40.96 39.80 89.21
C THR A 195 41.72 39.13 90.36
N ARG A 196 42.20 37.88 90.20
CA ARG A 196 43.06 37.21 91.19
C ARG A 196 44.36 37.97 91.47
N LEU A 197 44.98 38.54 90.44
CA LEU A 197 46.18 39.37 90.62
C LEU A 197 45.89 40.66 91.36
N GLN A 198 44.76 41.32 91.06
CA GLN A 198 44.29 42.50 91.79
C GLN A 198 44.02 42.18 93.27
N GLU A 199 43.32 41.08 93.56
CA GLU A 199 43.10 40.61 94.94
C GLU A 199 44.43 40.45 95.68
N ARG A 200 45.40 39.72 95.10
CA ARG A 200 46.75 39.56 95.68
C ARG A 200 47.49 40.88 95.88
N LEU A 201 47.33 41.86 94.99
CA LEU A 201 47.91 43.19 95.17
C LEU A 201 47.25 43.92 96.33
N THR A 202 45.93 43.92 96.43
CA THR A 202 45.22 44.54 97.55
C THR A 202 45.56 43.88 98.89
N GLU A 203 45.71 42.55 98.93
CA GLU A 203 46.18 41.82 100.11
C GLU A 203 47.61 42.26 100.50
N ARG A 204 48.52 42.38 99.53
CA ARG A 204 49.89 42.87 99.77
C ARG A 204 49.91 44.33 100.24
N GLU A 205 49.09 45.20 99.67
CA GLU A 205 48.96 46.59 100.13
C GLU A 205 48.43 46.65 101.55
N GLN A 206 47.43 45.82 101.90
CA GLN A 206 46.94 45.71 103.28
C GLN A 206 48.04 45.21 104.22
N GLN A 207 48.82 44.19 103.83
CA GLN A 207 49.97 43.71 104.59
C GLN A 207 51.02 44.82 104.78
N SER A 208 51.36 45.59 103.74
CA SER A 208 52.28 46.73 103.83
C SER A 208 51.78 47.78 104.83
N ARG A 209 50.50 48.17 104.75
CA ARG A 209 49.90 49.13 105.71
C ARG A 209 49.95 48.62 107.14
N VAL A 210 49.70 47.33 107.36
CA VAL A 210 49.83 46.70 108.69
C VAL A 210 51.27 46.75 109.18
N LEU A 211 52.25 46.44 108.32
CA LEU A 211 53.67 46.55 108.66
C LEU A 211 54.09 47.99 108.95
N GLU A 212 53.66 48.96 108.14
CA GLU A 212 53.88 50.40 108.38
C GLU A 212 53.29 50.86 109.72
N LEU A 213 52.07 50.42 110.06
CA LEU A 213 51.46 50.69 111.37
C LEU A 213 52.25 50.06 112.53
N ILE A 214 52.76 48.84 112.34
CA ILE A 214 53.63 48.19 113.33
C ILE A 214 54.93 48.98 113.49
N LEU A 215 55.57 49.39 112.38
CA LEU A 215 56.79 50.19 112.40
C LEU A 215 56.56 51.54 113.10
N MET A 216 55.51 52.29 112.75
CA MET A 216 55.15 53.54 113.45
C MET A 216 54.92 53.30 114.95
N LYS A 217 54.21 52.22 115.33
CA LYS A 217 54.03 51.88 116.76
C LYS A 217 55.36 51.58 117.44
N THR A 218 56.28 50.87 116.77
CA THR A 218 57.62 50.61 117.32
C THR A 218 58.48 51.87 117.39
N GLU A 219 58.38 52.79 116.43
CA GLU A 219 59.05 54.09 116.46
C GLU A 219 58.54 54.94 117.63
N VAL A 220 57.22 55.05 117.81
CA VAL A 220 56.61 55.72 118.97
C VAL A 220 57.02 55.05 120.28
N ALA A 221 57.08 53.72 120.34
CA ALA A 221 57.57 53.01 121.52
C ALA A 221 59.06 53.30 121.80
N LEU A 222 59.89 53.42 120.76
CA LEU A 222 61.29 53.81 120.87
C LEU A 222 61.45 55.30 121.25
N GLU A 223 60.59 56.20 120.76
CA GLU A 223 60.54 57.60 121.19
C GLU A 223 60.10 57.72 122.65
N ASN A 224 59.10 56.96 123.08
CA ASN A 224 58.71 56.88 124.50
C ASN A 224 59.87 56.36 125.36
N LEU A 225 60.62 55.36 124.90
CA LEU A 225 61.84 54.88 125.57
C LEU A 225 62.97 55.94 125.60
N ARG A 226 63.08 56.79 124.57
CA ARG A 226 64.01 57.94 124.54
C ARG A 226 63.54 59.09 125.44
N GLY A 227 62.24 59.35 125.52
CA GLY A 227 61.62 60.31 126.45
C GLY A 227 61.81 59.89 127.91
N THR A 228 61.68 58.61 128.22
CA THR A 228 62.00 58.08 129.55
C THR A 228 63.50 58.17 129.90
N ARG A 229 64.39 58.27 128.90
CA ARG A 229 65.83 58.53 129.14
C ARG A 229 66.13 60.01 129.39
N THR A 230 65.29 60.93 128.90
CA THR A 230 65.43 62.37 129.17
C THR A 230 64.72 62.83 130.46
N GLU A 231 63.80 62.02 131.02
CA GLU A 231 63.17 62.26 132.32
C GLU A 231 63.90 61.60 133.51
N THR A 232 65.07 60.99 133.27
CA THR A 232 65.96 60.45 134.32
C THR A 232 67.27 61.24 134.49
N ASP A 233 67.35 62.48 133.98
CA ASP A 233 68.40 63.45 134.31
C ASP A 233 67.75 64.68 134.99
N THR A 234 67.45 64.59 136.30
CA THR A 234 68.17 65.19 137.47
C THR A 234 67.56 66.54 137.92
N PRO A 235 67.74 67.08 139.16
CA PRO A 235 68.44 66.63 140.40
C PRO A 235 67.61 66.90 141.72
N PRO A 236 68.19 66.86 142.95
CA PRO A 236 68.85 68.07 143.48
C PRO A 236 70.15 67.84 144.29
N GLU A 237 70.97 68.90 144.24
CA GLU A 237 71.98 69.42 145.19
C GLU A 237 73.19 68.59 145.64
N GLY A 238 74.34 69.06 145.11
CA GLY A 238 75.71 68.94 145.60
C GLY A 238 76.60 69.81 144.72
#